data_AF-F8A6V8-F1
#
_entry.id   AF-F8A6V8-F1
#
_cell.length_a   1.000
_cell.length_b   1.000
_cell.length_c   1.000
_cell.angle_alpha   90.00
_cell.angle_beta   90.00
_cell.angle_gamma   90.00
#
_symmetry.space_group_name_H-M   'P 1'
#
loop_
_entity.id
_entity.type
_entity.pdbx_description
1 polymer ?
#
loop_
_entity_poly.entity_id
_entity_poly.type
_entity_poly.pdbx_seq_one_letter_code
_entity_poly.pdbx_strand_id
1 'polypeptide(L)'
;MRELMRRFRERRASDDQSGFTLVELLVVMSIFMGLLIIVFGIMITMSRQTKDNLARTEATEQVRIGLMQIDRQVRSGNVISDPAAETVTMSGADTYYSLRVYTQTDGVFQCVQWRVVYEAASPFGRLEYRSWKPSWQSTGGVESWRTVARDIVRPASDVVDEDDPTTWPPFFVESSDAENASNAQTIRVTLRVKDEDQSEQSRPAVVTSTLTGRNTIFGYPADTCSPVPAP
;
A
#
# COMPACT_ATOMS: atom_id res chain seq x y z
N MET A 1 37.51 -38.65 67.64
CA MET A 1 36.67 -37.73 66.82
C MET A 1 37.49 -36.81 65.89
N ARG A 2 38.68 -36.32 66.29
CA ARG A 2 39.55 -35.48 65.43
C ARG A 2 40.21 -36.21 64.24
N GLU A 3 40.46 -37.51 64.34
CA GLU A 3 41.06 -38.29 63.23
C GLU A 3 40.07 -38.64 62.11
N LEU A 4 38.78 -38.80 62.45
CA LEU A 4 37.73 -39.03 61.46
C LEU A 4 37.48 -37.81 60.57
N MET A 5 37.61 -36.59 61.11
CA MET A 5 37.48 -35.36 60.32
C MET A 5 38.67 -35.13 59.37
N ARG A 6 39.87 -35.61 59.73
CA ARG A 6 41.06 -35.45 58.88
C ARG A 6 40.99 -36.30 57.61
N ARG A 7 40.47 -37.53 57.71
CA ARG A 7 40.27 -38.42 56.55
C ARG A 7 39.20 -37.93 55.57
N PHE A 8 38.19 -37.20 56.03
CA PHE A 8 37.18 -36.61 55.13
C PHE A 8 37.71 -35.40 54.35
N ARG A 9 38.68 -34.66 54.91
CA ARG A 9 39.27 -33.48 54.25
C ARG A 9 40.25 -33.85 53.15
N GLU A 10 40.98 -34.96 53.31
CA GLU A 10 41.91 -35.46 52.28
C GLU A 10 41.18 -36.10 51.08
N ARG A 11 40.02 -36.73 51.26
CA ARG A 11 39.22 -37.23 50.14
C ARG A 11 38.60 -36.13 49.28
N ARG A 12 38.27 -34.97 49.87
CA ARG A 12 37.65 -33.86 49.13
C ARG A 12 38.66 -32.97 48.40
N ALA A 13 39.94 -33.02 48.77
CA ALA A 13 41.00 -32.31 48.08
C ALA A 13 41.57 -33.07 46.86
N SER A 14 41.26 -34.36 46.72
CA SER A 14 41.75 -35.20 45.62
C SER A 14 40.80 -35.27 44.41
N ASP A 15 39.55 -34.80 44.55
CA ASP A 15 38.55 -34.79 43.46
C ASP A 15 38.46 -33.44 42.74
N ASP A 16 39.19 -32.41 43.19
CA ASP A 16 38.99 -31.01 42.75
C ASP A 16 40.11 -30.47 41.83
N GLN A 17 40.96 -31.35 41.28
CA GLN A 17 42.09 -30.98 40.40
C GLN A 17 42.08 -31.73 39.06
N SER A 18 40.92 -32.20 38.59
CA SER A 18 40.79 -32.56 37.18
C SER A 18 40.77 -31.27 36.35
N GLY A 19 41.96 -30.81 35.94
CA GLY A 19 42.09 -29.71 34.99
C GLY A 19 41.24 -30.00 33.75
N PHE A 20 40.45 -29.01 33.33
CA PHE A 20 39.64 -29.10 32.11
C PHE A 20 40.49 -29.63 30.98
N THR A 21 40.10 -30.76 30.42
CA THR A 21 40.85 -31.33 29.30
C THR A 21 40.70 -30.39 28.11
N LEU A 22 41.77 -30.19 27.34
CA LEU A 22 41.74 -29.33 26.14
C LEU A 22 40.62 -29.76 25.17
N VAL A 23 40.31 -31.06 25.16
CA VAL A 23 39.22 -31.65 24.38
C VAL A 23 37.85 -31.19 24.88
N GLU A 24 37.61 -31.15 26.18
CA GLU A 24 36.35 -30.67 26.76
C GLU A 24 36.08 -29.21 26.41
N LEU A 25 37.11 -28.36 26.47
CA LEU A 25 37.00 -26.95 26.10
C LEU A 25 36.67 -26.80 24.59
N LEU A 26 37.26 -27.62 23.73
CA LEU A 26 36.98 -27.63 22.29
C LEU A 26 35.53 -28.05 22.01
N VAL A 27 35.03 -29.08 22.70
CA VAL A 27 33.64 -29.54 22.56
C VAL A 27 32.66 -28.48 23.06
N VAL A 28 32.94 -27.81 24.19
CA VAL A 28 32.08 -26.72 24.69
C VAL A 28 32.06 -25.55 23.71
N MET A 29 33.21 -25.16 23.15
CA MET A 29 33.28 -24.09 22.15
C MET A 29 32.52 -24.43 20.87
N SER A 30 32.59 -25.68 20.39
CA SER A 30 31.88 -26.07 19.17
C SER A 30 30.37 -26.11 19.38
N ILE A 31 29.90 -26.61 20.54
CA ILE A 31 28.48 -26.57 20.91
C ILE A 31 28.01 -25.12 21.05
N PHE A 32 28.79 -24.27 21.75
CA PHE A 32 28.45 -22.86 21.94
C PHE A 32 28.39 -22.10 20.61
N MET A 33 29.35 -22.32 19.70
CA MET A 33 29.35 -21.72 18.38
C MET A 33 28.12 -22.15 17.56
N GLY A 34 27.76 -23.44 17.61
CA GLY A 34 26.54 -23.95 16.98
C GLY A 34 25.28 -23.27 17.54
N LEU A 35 25.17 -23.11 18.86
CA LEU A 35 24.06 -22.42 19.50
C LEU A 35 23.98 -20.94 19.09
N LEU A 36 25.11 -20.23 19.04
CA LEU A 36 25.15 -18.84 18.58
C LEU A 36 24.65 -18.70 17.14
N ILE A 37 25.07 -19.59 16.23
CA ILE A 37 24.61 -19.57 14.83
C ILE A 37 23.08 -19.69 14.76
N ILE A 38 22.49 -20.60 15.53
CA ILE A 38 21.03 -20.78 15.56
C ILE A 38 20.34 -19.53 16.09
N VAL A 39 20.82 -18.97 17.21
CA VAL A 39 20.23 -17.77 17.83
C VAL A 39 20.30 -16.56 16.91
N PHE A 40 21.48 -16.29 16.33
CA PHE A 40 21.63 -15.18 15.38
C PHE A 40 20.81 -15.39 14.10
N GLY A 41 20.70 -16.64 13.62
CA GLY A 41 19.84 -16.98 12.48
C GLY A 41 18.37 -16.61 12.73
N ILE A 42 17.86 -16.93 13.93
CA ILE A 42 16.49 -16.57 14.33
C ILE A 42 16.36 -15.05 14.45
N MET A 43 17.32 -14.36 15.07
CA MET A 43 17.29 -12.91 15.25
C MET A 43 17.27 -12.16 13.91
N ILE A 44 18.08 -12.59 12.94
CA ILE A 44 18.09 -12.00 11.58
C ILE A 44 16.73 -12.20 10.90
N THR A 45 16.16 -13.40 11.02
CA THR A 45 14.86 -13.71 10.42
C THR A 45 13.76 -12.84 11.02
N MET A 46 13.74 -12.69 12.35
CA MET A 46 12.79 -11.82 13.05
C MET A 46 12.96 -10.35 12.65
N SER A 47 14.21 -9.87 12.53
CA SER A 47 14.48 -8.49 12.10
C SER A 47 13.95 -8.21 10.69
N ARG A 48 14.15 -9.15 9.74
CA ARG A 48 13.59 -9.04 8.38
C ARG A 48 12.07 -9.04 8.38
N GLN A 49 11.44 -9.94 9.14
CA GLN A 49 9.99 -9.98 9.26
C GLN A 49 9.41 -8.69 9.85
N THR A 50 10.08 -8.10 10.85
CA THR A 50 9.66 -6.81 11.41
C THR A 50 9.77 -5.69 10.38
N LYS A 51 10.87 -5.65 9.59
CA LYS A 51 11.03 -4.67 8.52
C LYS A 51 9.92 -4.80 7.46
N ASP A 52 9.68 -6.02 6.97
CA ASP A 52 8.64 -6.29 5.97
C ASP A 52 7.25 -5.89 6.47
N ASN A 53 6.93 -6.19 7.73
CA ASN A 53 5.64 -5.83 8.33
C ASN A 53 5.49 -4.32 8.52
N LEU A 54 6.55 -3.61 8.92
CA LEU A 54 6.52 -2.16 9.07
C LEU A 54 6.30 -1.48 7.72
N ALA A 55 7.09 -1.84 6.71
CA ALA A 55 6.98 -1.31 5.35
C ALA A 55 5.59 -1.56 4.75
N ARG A 56 5.04 -2.77 4.95
CA ARG A 56 3.66 -3.09 4.53
C ARG A 56 2.61 -2.23 5.24
N THR A 57 2.80 -1.97 6.53
CA THR A 57 1.86 -1.16 7.33
C THR A 57 1.88 0.29 6.84
N GLU A 58 3.06 0.87 6.67
CA GLU A 58 3.23 2.25 6.20
C GLU A 58 2.62 2.45 4.80
N ALA A 59 2.92 1.56 3.85
CA ALA A 59 2.34 1.61 2.50
C ALA A 59 0.81 1.50 2.52
N THR A 60 0.26 0.64 3.37
CA THR A 60 -1.19 0.46 3.50
C THR A 60 -1.87 1.70 4.11
N GLU A 61 -1.25 2.35 5.10
CA GLU A 61 -1.79 3.56 5.72
C GLU A 61 -1.81 4.76 4.76
N GLN A 62 -0.77 4.94 3.94
CA GLN A 62 -0.77 5.98 2.90
C GLN A 62 -1.94 5.81 1.93
N VAL A 63 -2.17 4.58 1.47
CA VAL A 63 -3.30 4.25 0.59
C VAL A 63 -4.65 4.50 1.26
N ARG A 64 -4.80 4.13 2.54
CA ARG A 64 -6.03 4.37 3.30
C ARG A 64 -6.35 5.85 3.40
N ILE A 65 -5.35 6.69 3.65
CA ILE A 65 -5.51 8.15 3.68
C ILE A 65 -5.97 8.67 2.31
N GLY A 66 -5.34 8.21 1.22
CA GLY A 66 -5.77 8.55 -0.14
C GLY A 66 -7.21 8.12 -0.42
N LEU A 67 -7.58 6.89 -0.05
CA LEU A 67 -8.92 6.37 -0.24
C LEU A 67 -9.99 7.13 0.54
N MET A 68 -9.70 7.56 1.78
CA MET A 68 -10.60 8.41 2.55
C MET A 68 -10.83 9.79 1.88
N GLN A 69 -9.79 10.36 1.26
CA GLN A 69 -9.93 11.61 0.50
C GLN A 69 -10.78 11.40 -0.76
N ILE A 70 -10.57 10.30 -1.48
CA ILE A 70 -11.36 9.93 -2.66
C ILE A 70 -12.83 9.70 -2.24
N ASP A 71 -13.10 8.92 -1.20
CA ASP A 71 -14.47 8.67 -0.69
C ASP A 71 -15.20 9.98 -0.39
N ARG A 72 -14.54 10.89 0.34
CA ARG A 72 -15.12 12.20 0.65
C ARG A 72 -15.47 12.98 -0.62
N GLN A 73 -14.58 13.03 -1.60
CA GLN A 73 -14.78 13.78 -2.84
C GLN A 73 -15.84 13.15 -3.74
N VAL A 74 -15.88 11.82 -3.81
CA VAL A 74 -16.89 11.06 -4.58
C VAL A 74 -18.27 11.24 -3.96
N ARG A 75 -18.40 11.17 -2.62
CA ARG A 75 -19.67 11.37 -1.92
C ARG A 75 -20.22 12.78 -2.05
N SER A 76 -19.34 13.80 -2.08
CA SER A 76 -19.73 15.19 -2.39
C SER A 76 -19.65 15.51 -3.89
N GLY A 77 -19.47 14.49 -4.73
CA GLY A 77 -19.36 14.61 -6.17
C GLY A 77 -20.73 14.89 -6.80
N ASN A 78 -20.80 15.96 -7.57
CA ASN A 78 -21.94 16.29 -8.41
C ASN A 78 -21.90 15.48 -9.72
N VAL A 79 -20.71 15.30 -10.29
CA VAL A 79 -20.48 14.53 -11.52
C VAL A 79 -19.22 13.67 -11.33
N ILE A 80 -19.30 12.41 -11.70
CA ILE A 80 -18.17 11.48 -11.72
C ILE A 80 -17.91 11.12 -13.18
N SER A 81 -16.67 11.33 -13.64
CA SER A 81 -16.27 10.93 -15.00
C SER A 81 -15.97 9.44 -15.03
N ASP A 82 -16.34 8.78 -16.11
CA ASP A 82 -16.04 7.36 -16.32
C ASP A 82 -14.52 7.14 -16.50
N PRO A 83 -13.85 6.40 -15.61
CA PRO A 83 -12.43 6.02 -15.76
C PRO A 83 -12.11 5.28 -17.07
N ALA A 84 -13.08 4.60 -17.69
CA ALA A 84 -12.90 3.92 -18.96
C ALA A 84 -12.76 4.89 -20.15
N ALA A 85 -13.28 6.12 -20.02
CA ALA A 85 -13.21 7.16 -21.04
C ALA A 85 -11.94 8.02 -20.91
N GLU A 86 -11.15 7.83 -19.84
CA GLU A 86 -9.89 8.54 -19.64
C GLU A 86 -8.78 7.93 -20.52
N THR A 87 -7.93 8.81 -21.06
CA THR A 87 -6.81 8.43 -21.93
C THR A 87 -5.53 9.12 -21.47
N VAL A 88 -4.38 8.56 -21.84
CA VAL A 88 -3.05 9.11 -21.52
C VAL A 88 -2.92 10.57 -21.96
N THR A 89 -3.48 10.93 -23.11
CA THR A 89 -3.43 12.31 -23.62
C THR A 89 -4.23 13.30 -22.74
N MET A 90 -5.31 12.84 -22.10
CA MET A 90 -6.18 13.67 -21.27
C MET A 90 -5.72 13.70 -19.80
N SER A 91 -5.38 12.55 -19.23
CA SER A 91 -5.12 12.39 -17.79
C SER A 91 -3.65 12.19 -17.43
N GLY A 92 -2.80 11.87 -18.42
CA GLY A 92 -1.42 11.46 -18.19
C GLY A 92 -1.31 10.08 -17.56
N ALA A 93 -2.38 9.29 -17.56
CA ALA A 93 -2.41 7.92 -17.08
C ALA A 93 -3.19 7.02 -18.05
N ASP A 94 -2.93 5.72 -17.98
CA ASP A 94 -3.61 4.71 -18.80
C ASP A 94 -5.12 4.66 -18.48
N THR A 95 -5.91 4.08 -19.37
CA THR A 95 -7.35 3.88 -19.16
C THR A 95 -7.60 3.08 -17.88
N TYR A 96 -8.59 3.47 -17.07
CA TYR A 96 -8.85 2.97 -15.71
C TYR A 96 -7.82 3.36 -14.63
N TYR A 97 -6.77 4.10 -14.98
CA TYR A 97 -5.77 4.58 -14.02
C TYR A 97 -5.97 6.05 -13.64
N SER A 98 -7.08 6.67 -14.04
CA SER A 98 -7.48 7.99 -13.54
C SER A 98 -8.96 8.10 -13.26
N LEU A 99 -9.29 8.92 -12.26
CA LEU A 99 -10.65 9.24 -11.84
C LEU A 99 -10.78 10.76 -11.72
N ARG A 100 -11.75 11.33 -12.44
CA ARG A 100 -12.13 12.74 -12.30
C ARG A 100 -13.48 12.86 -11.63
N VAL A 101 -13.56 13.82 -10.71
CA VAL A 101 -14.80 14.13 -9.99
C VAL A 101 -14.98 15.63 -9.96
N TYR A 102 -16.16 16.09 -10.36
CA TYR A 102 -16.61 17.44 -10.05
C TYR A 102 -17.29 17.42 -8.69
N THR A 103 -16.70 18.11 -7.72
CA THR A 103 -17.11 18.01 -6.32
C THR A 103 -17.39 19.38 -5.71
N GLN A 104 -18.27 19.40 -4.72
CA GLN A 104 -18.52 20.53 -3.84
C GLN A 104 -18.04 20.23 -2.40
N THR A 105 -16.90 19.56 -2.27
CA THR A 105 -16.28 19.34 -0.95
C THR A 105 -16.01 20.69 -0.27
N ASP A 106 -16.39 20.81 1.01
CA ASP A 106 -16.20 22.03 1.81
C ASP A 106 -16.88 23.29 1.25
N GLY A 107 -17.95 23.11 0.46
CA GLY A 107 -18.70 24.22 -0.13
C GLY A 107 -17.99 24.88 -1.32
N VAL A 108 -16.83 24.36 -1.74
CA VAL A 108 -16.06 24.87 -2.88
C VAL A 108 -16.27 23.95 -4.07
N PHE A 109 -16.81 24.51 -5.16
CA PHE A 109 -16.93 23.82 -6.44
C PHE A 109 -15.57 23.73 -7.13
N GLN A 110 -15.09 22.51 -7.33
CA GLN A 110 -13.82 22.26 -7.99
C GLN A 110 -13.82 20.90 -8.69
N CYS A 111 -12.98 20.78 -9.69
CA CYS A 111 -12.63 19.54 -10.33
C CYS A 111 -11.43 18.95 -9.63
N VAL A 112 -11.53 17.68 -9.26
CA VAL A 112 -10.43 16.92 -8.71
C VAL A 112 -10.10 15.76 -9.64
N GLN A 113 -8.82 15.42 -9.70
CA GLN A 113 -8.31 14.32 -10.47
C GLN A 113 -7.36 13.48 -9.64
N TRP A 114 -7.64 12.19 -9.63
CA TRP A 114 -6.77 11.17 -9.10
C TRP A 114 -6.22 10.39 -10.26
N ARG A 115 -4.93 10.07 -10.19
CA ARG A 115 -4.33 9.15 -11.16
C ARG A 115 -3.30 8.27 -10.50
N VAL A 116 -3.13 7.07 -11.05
CA VAL A 116 -2.03 6.18 -10.73
C VAL A 116 -1.09 6.20 -11.91
N VAL A 117 0.12 6.73 -11.72
CA VAL A 117 1.14 6.80 -12.76
C VAL A 117 2.29 5.88 -12.43
N TYR A 118 2.82 5.23 -13.46
CA TYR A 118 3.99 4.36 -13.36
C TYR A 118 5.12 4.96 -14.17
N GLU A 119 6.31 4.94 -13.60
CA GLU A 119 7.51 5.34 -14.33
C GLU A 119 7.97 4.18 -15.21
N ALA A 120 8.47 4.46 -16.41
CA ALA A 120 8.83 3.44 -17.40
C ALA A 120 9.85 2.41 -16.89
N ALA A 121 10.68 2.78 -15.91
CA ALA A 121 11.72 1.92 -15.33
C ALA A 121 11.31 1.28 -13.99
N SER A 122 10.14 1.60 -13.44
CA SER A 122 9.72 1.14 -12.11
C SER A 122 8.49 0.22 -12.19
N PRO A 123 8.49 -0.92 -11.50
CA PRO A 123 7.28 -1.73 -11.32
C PRO A 123 6.28 -1.06 -10.37
N PHE A 124 6.70 0.01 -9.68
CA PHE A 124 5.92 0.75 -8.70
C PHE A 124 5.38 2.05 -9.28
N GLY A 125 4.11 2.31 -8.99
CA GLY A 125 3.40 3.52 -9.35
C GLY A 125 3.15 4.43 -8.15
N ARG A 126 2.68 5.63 -8.45
CA ARG A 126 2.29 6.64 -7.46
C ARG A 126 0.83 7.03 -7.65
N LEU A 127 0.10 7.14 -6.54
CA LEU A 127 -1.19 7.80 -6.54
C LEU A 127 -0.94 9.30 -6.43
N GLU A 128 -1.35 10.02 -7.47
CA GLU A 128 -1.24 11.46 -7.57
C GLU A 128 -2.62 12.11 -7.51
N TYR A 129 -2.65 13.30 -6.93
CA TYR A 129 -3.83 14.15 -6.82
C TYR A 129 -3.56 15.51 -7.42
N ARG A 130 -4.58 16.07 -8.06
CA ARG A 130 -4.61 17.46 -8.49
C ARG A 130 -6.02 18.01 -8.38
N SER A 131 -6.15 19.32 -8.19
CA SER A 131 -7.42 20.02 -8.30
C SER A 131 -7.32 21.30 -9.12
N TRP A 132 -8.46 21.74 -9.65
CA TRP A 132 -8.61 23.00 -10.37
C TRP A 132 -10.05 23.48 -10.34
N LYS A 133 -10.26 24.78 -10.58
CA LYS A 133 -11.61 25.34 -10.76
C LYS A 133 -12.11 25.06 -12.18
N PRO A 134 -13.41 24.83 -12.42
CA PRO A 134 -13.95 24.68 -13.77
C PRO A 134 -13.58 25.85 -14.70
N SER A 135 -13.45 27.07 -14.16
CA SER A 135 -13.04 28.27 -14.88
C SER A 135 -11.53 28.41 -15.14
N TRP A 136 -10.72 27.38 -14.88
CA TRP A 136 -9.26 27.50 -14.86
C TRP A 136 -8.64 28.07 -16.14
N GLN A 137 -9.27 27.88 -17.30
CA GLN A 137 -8.77 28.42 -18.56
C GLN A 137 -8.74 29.96 -18.58
N SER A 138 -9.67 30.61 -17.89
CA SER A 138 -9.75 32.07 -17.80
C SER A 138 -9.17 32.61 -16.50
N THR A 139 -9.28 31.86 -15.40
CA THR A 139 -8.83 32.31 -14.07
C THR A 139 -7.46 31.80 -13.67
N GLY A 140 -6.91 30.81 -14.39
CA GLY A 140 -5.81 29.99 -13.89
C GLY A 140 -6.22 29.18 -12.65
N GLY A 141 -5.23 28.74 -11.88
CA GLY A 141 -5.45 28.03 -10.61
C GLY A 141 -5.57 26.52 -10.74
N VAL A 142 -4.76 25.93 -11.62
CA VAL A 142 -4.52 24.48 -11.65
C VAL A 142 -3.44 24.18 -10.63
N GLU A 143 -3.74 23.34 -9.64
CA GLU A 143 -2.74 22.89 -8.68
C GLU A 143 -1.70 22.00 -9.37
N SER A 144 -0.47 21.95 -8.84
CA SER A 144 0.49 20.95 -9.28
C SER A 144 0.08 19.56 -8.77
N TRP A 145 0.51 18.52 -9.46
CA TRP A 145 0.36 17.16 -8.97
C TRP A 145 1.07 16.99 -7.63
N ARG A 146 0.38 16.36 -6.69
CA ARG A 146 0.95 15.93 -5.41
C ARG A 146 0.85 14.42 -5.28
N THR A 147 1.91 13.78 -4.81
CA THR A 147 1.90 12.34 -4.50
C THR A 147 1.23 12.12 -3.15
N VAL A 148 0.23 11.24 -3.13
CA VAL A 148 -0.53 10.88 -1.92
C VAL A 148 -0.09 9.52 -1.38
N ALA A 149 0.16 8.56 -2.26
CA ALA A 149 0.71 7.25 -1.91
C ALA A 149 1.73 6.81 -2.95
N ARG A 150 2.71 6.01 -2.50
CA ARG A 150 3.76 5.41 -3.33
C ARG A 150 3.58 3.89 -3.38
N ASP A 151 4.46 3.23 -4.13
CA ASP A 151 4.62 1.78 -4.09
C ASP A 151 3.40 0.99 -4.55
N ILE A 152 2.65 1.59 -5.48
CA ILE A 152 1.45 0.99 -6.06
C ILE A 152 1.85 -0.03 -7.10
N VAL A 153 1.38 -1.26 -6.97
CA VAL A 153 1.69 -2.36 -7.88
C VAL A 153 0.64 -2.44 -8.97
N ARG A 154 1.05 -2.76 -10.20
CA ARG A 154 0.11 -3.04 -11.28
C ARG A 154 -0.78 -4.25 -10.97
N PRO A 155 -2.00 -4.32 -11.52
CA PRO A 155 -2.76 -5.57 -11.57
C PRO A 155 -1.96 -6.68 -12.27
N ALA A 156 -2.38 -7.93 -12.06
CA ALA A 156 -1.71 -9.08 -12.66
C ALA A 156 -1.87 -9.16 -14.19
N SER A 157 -2.89 -8.48 -14.74
CA SER A 157 -3.24 -8.45 -16.15
C SER A 157 -3.82 -7.07 -16.50
N ASP A 158 -3.61 -6.63 -17.74
CA ASP A 158 -4.25 -5.43 -18.30
C ASP A 158 -5.67 -5.70 -18.81
N VAL A 159 -6.05 -6.98 -18.94
CA VAL A 159 -7.42 -7.40 -19.25
C VAL A 159 -8.21 -7.46 -17.96
N VAL A 160 -9.27 -6.66 -17.87
CA VAL A 160 -10.17 -6.63 -16.71
C VAL A 160 -11.10 -7.83 -16.76
N ASP A 161 -10.99 -8.70 -15.76
CA ASP A 161 -11.94 -9.77 -15.47
C ASP A 161 -12.70 -9.38 -14.19
N GLU A 162 -14.01 -9.28 -14.27
CA GLU A 162 -14.85 -8.87 -13.13
C GLU A 162 -14.84 -9.92 -12.01
N ASP A 163 -14.64 -11.19 -12.33
CA ASP A 163 -14.63 -12.29 -11.37
C ASP A 163 -13.23 -12.51 -10.74
N ASP A 164 -12.16 -11.98 -11.35
CA ASP A 164 -10.79 -12.09 -10.84
C ASP A 164 -10.28 -10.77 -10.21
N PRO A 165 -10.25 -10.66 -8.86
CA PRO A 165 -9.79 -9.47 -8.18
C PRO A 165 -8.31 -9.16 -8.35
N THR A 166 -7.51 -10.03 -8.96
CA THR A 166 -6.10 -9.74 -9.28
C THR A 166 -5.94 -8.88 -10.52
N THR A 167 -6.95 -8.85 -11.40
CA THR A 167 -6.96 -8.10 -12.66
C THR A 167 -7.61 -6.73 -12.54
N TRP A 168 -8.37 -6.47 -11.46
CA TRP A 168 -9.11 -5.22 -11.31
C TRP A 168 -8.19 -3.99 -11.37
N PRO A 169 -8.50 -2.98 -12.20
CA PRO A 169 -7.70 -1.77 -12.30
C PRO A 169 -7.93 -0.85 -11.08
N PRO A 170 -7.12 0.22 -10.92
CA PRO A 170 -7.26 1.14 -9.80
C PRO A 170 -8.64 1.78 -9.66
N PHE A 171 -9.25 2.17 -10.78
CA PHE A 171 -10.57 2.80 -10.80
C PHE A 171 -11.47 2.08 -11.80
N PHE A 172 -12.62 1.60 -11.34
CA PHE A 172 -13.57 0.86 -12.17
C PHE A 172 -15.01 1.28 -11.83
N VAL A 173 -15.85 1.50 -12.84
CA VAL A 173 -17.28 1.75 -12.64
C VAL A 173 -17.99 0.42 -12.46
N GLU A 174 -18.72 0.24 -11.38
CA GLU A 174 -19.61 -0.92 -11.25
C GLU A 174 -20.91 -0.63 -11.99
N SER A 175 -21.30 -1.51 -12.91
CA SER A 175 -22.62 -1.45 -13.54
C SER A 175 -23.69 -1.73 -12.48
N SER A 176 -24.64 -0.81 -12.32
CA SER A 176 -25.83 -1.06 -11.51
C SER A 176 -26.89 -1.72 -12.40
N ASP A 177 -27.06 -3.04 -12.27
CA ASP A 177 -28.10 -3.83 -12.97
C ASP A 177 -29.54 -3.49 -12.54
N ALA A 178 -29.75 -2.42 -11.77
CA ALA A 178 -31.07 -2.05 -11.32
C ALA A 178 -31.81 -1.27 -12.43
N GLU A 179 -32.81 -1.92 -13.03
CA GLU A 179 -33.76 -1.37 -14.03
C GLU A 179 -34.51 -0.09 -13.58
N ASN A 180 -34.28 0.38 -12.35
CA ASN A 180 -34.80 1.64 -11.77
C ASN A 180 -33.73 2.43 -11.02
N ALA A 181 -32.45 2.27 -11.35
CA ALA A 181 -31.33 2.90 -10.64
C ALA A 181 -31.45 4.43 -10.68
N SER A 182 -31.42 5.06 -9.51
CA SER A 182 -31.11 6.48 -9.42
C SER A 182 -29.82 6.76 -10.21
N ASN A 183 -29.68 7.96 -10.78
CA ASN A 183 -28.48 8.40 -11.52
C ASN A 183 -27.13 8.27 -10.76
N ALA A 184 -27.14 7.84 -9.49
CA ALA A 184 -25.97 7.52 -8.69
C ALA A 184 -25.05 6.52 -9.42
N GLN A 185 -23.74 6.83 -9.40
CA GLN A 185 -22.70 6.00 -9.98
C GLN A 185 -21.85 5.40 -8.85
N THR A 186 -21.59 4.11 -8.94
CA THR A 186 -20.73 3.38 -8.01
C THR A 186 -19.37 3.13 -8.67
N ILE A 187 -18.31 3.58 -8.00
CA ILE A 187 -16.93 3.40 -8.41
C ILE A 187 -16.23 2.47 -7.42
N ARG A 188 -15.68 1.38 -7.92
CA ARG A 188 -14.75 0.54 -7.18
C ARG A 188 -13.34 1.10 -7.33
N VAL A 189 -12.68 1.33 -6.20
CA VAL A 189 -11.29 1.76 -6.12
C VAL A 189 -10.48 0.61 -5.53
N THR A 190 -9.51 0.09 -6.29
CA THR A 190 -8.67 -1.05 -5.87
C THR A 190 -7.19 -0.67 -5.97
N LEU A 191 -6.56 -0.42 -4.83
CA LEU A 191 -5.14 -0.06 -4.77
C LEU A 191 -4.34 -1.23 -4.19
N ARG A 192 -3.32 -1.66 -4.94
CA ARG A 192 -2.38 -2.71 -4.52
C ARG A 192 -1.07 -2.05 -4.17
N VAL A 193 -0.51 -2.34 -3.00
CA VAL A 193 0.77 -1.78 -2.57
C VAL A 193 1.73 -2.82 -2.10
N LYS A 194 3.00 -2.63 -2.47
CA LYS A 194 4.13 -3.41 -2.02
C LYS A 194 5.33 -2.50 -1.98
N ASP A 195 5.88 -2.32 -0.81
CA ASP A 195 7.09 -1.51 -0.62
C ASP A 195 8.30 -2.20 -1.25
N GLU A 196 9.23 -1.42 -1.82
CA GLU A 196 10.47 -1.91 -2.42
C GLU A 196 11.35 -2.65 -1.41
N ASP A 197 11.30 -2.28 -0.13
CA ASP A 197 12.05 -2.92 0.95
C ASP A 197 11.52 -4.30 1.34
N GLN A 198 10.31 -4.66 0.90
CA GLN A 198 9.75 -5.99 1.17
C GLN A 198 10.43 -7.06 0.32
N SER A 199 10.55 -8.26 0.89
CA SER A 199 11.05 -9.42 0.16
C SER A 199 10.31 -9.68 -1.17
N GLU A 200 11.03 -10.15 -2.19
CA GLU A 200 10.46 -10.47 -3.51
C GLU A 200 9.28 -11.46 -3.41
N GLN A 201 9.36 -12.38 -2.46
CA GLN A 201 8.33 -13.41 -2.20
C GLN A 201 7.09 -12.86 -1.46
N SER A 202 7.17 -11.65 -0.88
CA SER A 202 6.03 -11.00 -0.23
C SER A 202 4.95 -10.65 -1.24
N ARG A 203 3.69 -10.92 -0.88
CA ARG A 203 2.52 -10.56 -1.70
C ARG A 203 2.10 -9.12 -1.44
N PRO A 204 1.69 -8.36 -2.47
CA PRO A 204 1.15 -7.02 -2.28
C PRO A 204 -0.06 -7.01 -1.33
N ALA A 205 -0.18 -5.96 -0.52
CA ALA A 205 -1.40 -5.67 0.21
C ALA A 205 -2.43 -5.05 -0.75
N VAL A 206 -3.69 -5.46 -0.66
CA VAL A 206 -4.76 -4.95 -1.51
C VAL A 206 -5.77 -4.20 -0.63
N VAL A 207 -6.11 -2.98 -1.04
CA VAL A 207 -7.13 -2.16 -0.40
C VAL A 207 -8.20 -1.84 -1.45
N THR A 208 -9.40 -2.38 -1.24
CA THR A 208 -10.55 -2.15 -2.12
C THR A 208 -11.64 -1.43 -1.37
N SER A 209 -12.28 -0.45 -2.01
CA SER A 209 -13.49 0.19 -1.51
C SER A 209 -14.44 0.52 -2.66
N THR A 210 -15.73 0.34 -2.42
CA THR A 210 -16.80 0.71 -3.33
C THR A 210 -17.42 2.02 -2.87
N LEU A 211 -17.33 3.05 -3.71
CA LEU A 211 -17.73 4.41 -3.43
C LEU A 211 -18.94 4.75 -4.29
N THR A 212 -20.05 5.13 -3.69
CA THR A 212 -21.24 5.57 -4.44
C THR A 212 -21.39 7.08 -4.33
N GLY A 213 -21.31 7.77 -5.47
CA GLY A 213 -21.56 9.19 -5.54
C GLY A 213 -23.02 9.50 -5.81
N ARG A 214 -23.47 10.71 -5.45
CA ARG A 214 -24.84 11.15 -5.74
C ARG A 214 -25.13 11.29 -7.23
N ASN A 215 -24.09 11.60 -8.02
CA ASN A 215 -24.14 11.83 -9.46
C ASN A 215 -25.46 12.51 -9.90
N THR A 216 -25.63 13.74 -9.44
CA THR A 216 -26.85 14.52 -9.70
C THR A 216 -26.76 15.11 -11.10
N ILE A 217 -27.08 14.29 -12.12
CA ILE A 217 -27.16 14.71 -13.53
C ILE A 217 -28.23 15.81 -13.72
N PHE A 218 -29.12 16.02 -12.73
CA PHE A 218 -30.06 17.13 -12.69
C PHE A 218 -29.35 18.47 -12.43
N GLY A 219 -28.77 19.06 -13.48
CA GLY A 219 -28.31 20.45 -13.51
C GLY A 219 -26.82 20.68 -13.77
N TYR A 220 -26.00 19.63 -13.86
CA TYR A 220 -24.57 19.75 -14.16
C TYR A 220 -24.19 18.90 -15.38
N PRO A 221 -23.63 19.51 -16.44
CA PRO A 221 -23.13 18.79 -17.60
C PRO A 221 -22.00 17.81 -17.24
N ALA A 222 -21.96 16.64 -17.89
CA ALA A 222 -20.91 15.63 -17.66
C ALA A 222 -19.49 16.14 -17.99
N ASP A 223 -19.42 17.19 -18.80
CA ASP A 223 -18.22 17.89 -19.24
C ASP A 223 -17.84 19.10 -18.37
N THR A 224 -18.42 19.27 -17.17
CA THR A 224 -18.09 20.39 -16.27
C THR A 224 -16.58 20.48 -15.93
N CYS A 225 -15.88 19.34 -15.94
CA CYS A 225 -14.42 19.27 -15.75
C CYS A 225 -13.64 19.20 -17.07
N SER A 226 -14.26 19.59 -18.18
CA SER A 226 -13.66 19.74 -19.49
C SER A 226 -13.53 21.23 -19.85
N PRO A 227 -12.43 21.66 -20.50
CA PRO A 227 -11.28 20.85 -20.87
C PRO A 227 -10.39 20.55 -19.66
N VAL A 228 -9.73 19.38 -19.71
CA VAL A 228 -8.80 18.93 -18.68
C VAL A 228 -7.49 19.70 -18.83
N PRO A 229 -6.91 20.23 -17.73
CA PRO A 229 -5.57 20.80 -17.79
C PRO A 229 -4.56 19.75 -18.24
N ALA A 230 -3.58 20.16 -19.05
CA ALA A 230 -2.53 19.27 -19.54
C ALA A 230 -1.88 18.47 -18.37
N PRO A 231 -1.52 17.20 -18.61
CA PRO A 231 -1.07 16.27 -17.58
C PRO A 231 0.28 16.63 -16.93
#